data_AF-A0A940IRV5-F1
#
_entry.id   AF-A0A940IRV5-F1
#
_cell.length_a   1.000
_cell.length_b   1.000
_cell.length_c   1.000
_cell.angle_alpha   90.00
_cell.angle_beta   90.00
_cell.angle_gamma   90.00
#
_symmetry.space_group_name_H-M   'P 1'
#
loop_
_entity.id
_entity.type
_entity.pdbx_description
1 polymer ?
#
loop_
_entity_poly.entity_id
_entity_poly.type
_entity_poly.pdbx_seq_one_letter_code
_entity_poly.pdbx_strand_id
1 'polypeptide(L)' 'MVTAFNERKLANAEFSRDMVETMLEYFDAYADDGVLTVEVREGGLWLPNRITGGRQFLGLAKLPDFLKH' A
#
# COMPACT_ATOMS: atom_id res chain seq x y z
N MET A 1 30.76 -15.04 -1.01
CA MET A 1 30.36 -14.25 -2.20
C MET A 1 28.98 -13.71 -1.92
N VAL A 2 28.82 -12.40 -1.75
CA VAL A 2 27.50 -11.77 -1.71
C VAL A 2 27.16 -11.48 -3.17
N THR A 3 26.22 -12.22 -3.74
CA THR A 3 25.62 -11.85 -5.02
C THR A 3 24.98 -10.49 -4.82
N ALA A 4 25.48 -9.46 -5.51
CA ALA A 4 24.83 -8.16 -5.51
C ALA A 4 23.41 -8.36 -6.05
N PHE A 5 22.40 -8.21 -5.17
CA PHE A 5 21.02 -8.14 -5.60
C PHE A 5 20.90 -6.91 -6.51
N ASN A 6 20.77 -7.13 -7.81
CA ASN A 6 20.43 -6.07 -8.74
C ASN A 6 18.95 -5.74 -8.51
N GLU A 7 18.67 -4.86 -7.55
CA GLU A 7 17.31 -4.42 -7.23
C GLU A 7 16.76 -3.61 -8.40
N ARG A 8 15.96 -4.26 -9.25
CA ARG A 8 15.29 -3.59 -10.36
C ARG A 8 14.14 -2.74 -9.82
N LYS A 9 14.30 -1.41 -9.84
CA LYS A 9 13.20 -0.47 -9.57
C LYS A 9 12.02 -0.73 -10.50
N LEU A 10 10.84 -1.00 -9.93
CA LEU A 10 9.60 -1.19 -10.68
C LEU A 10 8.78 0.09 -10.76
N ALA A 11 8.64 0.82 -9.64
CA ALA A 11 7.77 1.99 -9.51
C ALA A 11 8.23 2.91 -8.38
N ASN A 12 7.63 4.10 -8.29
CA ASN A 12 7.56 4.87 -7.05
C ASN A 12 6.17 4.65 -6.43
N ALA A 13 6.10 4.50 -5.10
CA ALA A 13 4.86 4.61 -4.35
C ALA A 13 4.89 5.95 -3.60
N GLU A 14 3.85 6.75 -3.76
CA GLU A 14 3.74 8.10 -3.17
C GLU A 14 2.52 8.15 -2.27
N PHE A 15 2.72 8.59 -1.02
CA PHE A 15 1.66 8.72 -0.02
C PHE A 15 1.65 10.14 0.54
N SER A 16 0.48 10.73 0.64
CA SER A 16 0.29 11.99 1.36
C SER A 16 0.33 11.75 2.87
N ARG A 17 0.45 12.84 3.65
CA ARG A 17 0.52 12.76 5.12
C ARG A 17 -0.71 12.09 5.72
N ASP A 18 -1.90 12.44 5.26
CA ASP A 18 -3.18 11.87 5.68
C ASP A 18 -3.27 10.36 5.38
N MET A 19 -2.70 9.90 4.26
CA MET A 19 -2.59 8.47 3.98
C MET A 19 -1.72 7.77 5.02
N VAL A 20 -0.57 8.34 5.36
CA VAL A 20 0.34 7.76 6.37
C VAL A 20 -0.30 7.75 7.76
N GLU A 21 -1.01 8.81 8.13
CA GLU A 21 -1.76 8.87 9.40
C GLU A 21 -2.84 7.79 9.45
N THR A 22 -3.57 7.59 8.35
CA THR A 22 -4.54 6.49 8.22
C THR A 22 -3.85 5.13 8.32
N MET A 23 -2.70 4.94 7.68
CA MET A 23 -1.95 3.67 7.81
C MET A 23 -1.58 3.38 9.26
N LEU A 24 -1.13 4.38 10.02
CA LEU A 24 -0.77 4.24 11.42
C LEU A 24 -1.99 3.93 12.29
N GLU A 25 -3.13 4.59 12.04
CA GLU A 25 -4.39 4.34 12.77
C GLU A 25 -4.83 2.88 12.67
N TYR A 26 -4.69 2.26 11.49
CA TYR A 26 -5.15 0.90 11.23
C TYR A 26 -4.04 -0.16 11.31
N PHE A 27 -2.79 0.23 11.58
CA PHE A 27 -1.63 -0.68 11.46
C PHE A 27 -1.80 -1.92 12.33
N ASP A 28 -2.01 -1.73 13.63
CA ASP A 28 -2.09 -2.85 14.59
C ASP A 28 -3.29 -3.78 14.33
N ALA A 29 -4.36 -3.24 13.74
CA ALA A 29 -5.56 -4.02 13.45
C ALA A 29 -5.45 -4.80 12.13
N TYR A 30 -4.82 -4.23 11.10
CA TYR A 30 -4.89 -4.73 9.72
C TYR A 30 -3.56 -5.32 9.22
N ALA A 31 -2.44 -5.02 9.89
CA ALA A 31 -1.15 -5.61 9.56
C ALA A 31 -1.17 -7.12 9.84
N ASP A 32 -0.50 -7.85 8.96
CA ASP A 32 -0.29 -9.29 9.07
C ASP A 32 1.22 -9.50 9.14
N ASP A 33 1.69 -10.15 10.21
CA ASP A 33 3.12 -10.32 10.51
C ASP A 33 3.93 -9.00 10.46
N GLY A 34 3.34 -7.93 11.01
CA GLY A 34 3.96 -6.61 11.02
C GLY A 34 4.01 -5.91 9.66
N VAL A 35 3.27 -6.40 8.65
CA VAL A 35 3.22 -5.82 7.30
C VAL A 35 1.80 -5.36 6.97
N LEU A 36 1.65 -4.07 6.69
CA LEU A 36 0.39 -3.50 6.21
C LEU A 36 0.29 -3.67 4.68
N THR A 37 -0.75 -4.35 4.22
CA THR A 37 -1.03 -4.53 2.79
C THR A 37 -1.84 -3.34 2.26
N VAL A 38 -1.51 -2.85 1.07
CA VAL A 38 -2.29 -1.83 0.36
C VAL A 38 -2.80 -2.41 -0.95
N GLU A 39 -4.12 -2.44 -1.13
CA GLU A 39 -4.75 -2.83 -2.39
C GLU A 39 -4.89 -1.62 -3.31
N VAL A 40 -4.54 -1.83 -4.58
CA VAL A 40 -4.75 -0.88 -5.66
C VAL A 40 -6.03 -1.29 -6.42
N ARG A 41 -7.02 -0.40 -6.52
CA ARG A 41 -8.28 -0.63 -7.25
C ARG A 41 -8.64 0.59 -8.10
N GLU A 42 -9.58 0.44 -9.04
CA GLU A 42 -10.03 1.54 -9.92
C GLU A 42 -10.44 2.81 -9.14
N GLY A 43 -10.99 2.65 -7.94
CA GLY A 43 -11.42 3.77 -7.08
C GLY A 43 -10.38 4.29 -6.09
N GLY A 44 -9.13 3.82 -6.13
CA GLY A 44 -8.05 4.29 -5.25
C GLY A 44 -7.35 3.17 -4.48
N LEU A 45 -6.69 3.57 -3.39
CA LEU A 45 -5.96 2.68 -2.49
C LEU A 45 -6.81 2.30 -1.27
N TRP A 46 -6.67 1.06 -0.84
CA TRP A 46 -7.46 0.48 0.23
C TRP A 46 -6.61 -0.37 1.18
N LEU A 47 -6.87 -0.28 2.48
CA LEU A 47 -6.32 -1.18 3.47
C LEU A 47 -7.33 -2.33 3.68
N PRO A 48 -7.03 -3.57 3.27
CA PRO A 48 -7.94 -4.69 3.48
C PRO A 48 -7.96 -5.07 4.96
N ASN A 49 -9.17 -5.16 5.52
CA ASN A 49 -9.36 -5.70 6.86
C ASN A 49 -9.51 -7.22 6.75
N ARG A 50 -8.46 -7.96 7.15
CA ARG A 50 -8.45 -9.42 7.06
C ARG A 50 -9.37 -10.10 8.09
N ILE A 51 -9.73 -9.41 9.17
CA ILE A 51 -10.58 -9.94 10.25
C ILE A 51 -12.06 -9.91 9.84
N THR A 52 -12.51 -8.79 9.27
CA THR A 52 -13.93 -8.57 8.94
C THR A 52 -14.25 -8.76 7.45
N GLY A 53 -13.24 -8.84 6.59
CA GLY A 53 -13.41 -8.85 5.13
C GLY A 53 -13.74 -7.49 4.51
N GLY A 54 -13.83 -6.43 5.33
CA GLY A 54 -14.03 -5.04 4.90
C GLY A 54 -12.75 -4.39 4.36
N ARG A 55 -12.83 -3.09 4.07
CA ARG A 55 -11.67 -2.28 3.65
C ARG A 55 -11.79 -0.87 4.21
N GLN A 56 -10.65 -0.29 4.57
CA GLN A 56 -10.55 1.13 4.86
C GLN A 56 -10.04 1.87 3.62
N PHE A 57 -10.69 2.97 3.25
CA PHE A 57 -10.20 3.81 2.18
C PHE A 57 -8.93 4.53 2.65
N LEU A 58 -7.87 4.42 1.85
CA LEU A 58 -6.59 5.06 2.13
C LEU A 58 -6.44 6.38 1.36
N GLY A 59 -6.91 6.43 0.10
CA GLY A 59 -6.85 7.65 -0.71
C GLY A 59 -6.73 7.39 -2.21
N LEU A 60 -6.86 8.46 -3.01
CA LEU A 60 -6.61 8.44 -4.45
C LEU A 60 -5.11 8.63 -4.70
N ALA A 61 -4.31 7.57 -4.62
CA ALA A 61 -2.90 7.71 -4.96
C ALA A 61 -2.70 7.92 -6.46
N LYS A 62 -1.64 8.65 -6.81
CA LYS A 62 -1.13 8.64 -8.18
C LYS A 62 -0.61 7.24 -8.48
N LEU A 63 -1.29 6.55 -9.40
CA LEU A 63 -0.73 5.34 -9.99
C LEU A 63 0.58 5.69 -10.73
N PRO A 64 1.59 4.82 -10.67
CA PRO A 64 2.74 4.89 -11.56
C PRO A 64 2.25 4.95 -13.02
N ASP A 65 2.88 5.79 -13.84
CA ASP A 65 2.41 6.03 -15.21
C ASP A 65 2.34 4.75 -16.06
N PHE A 66 3.22 3.78 -15.82
CA PHE A 66 3.23 2.50 -16.54
C PHE A 66 2.10 1.54 -16.14
N LEU A 67 1.36 1.81 -15.05
CA LEU A 67 0.16 1.06 -14.65
C LEU A 67 -1.14 1.73 -15.12
N LYS A 68 -1.06 2.92 -15.74
CA LYS A 68 -2.20 3.58 -16.36
C LYS A 68 -2.38 2.98 -17.75
N HIS A 69 -3.32 2.04 -17.89
CA HIS A 69 -3.71 1.47 -19.17
C HIS A 69 -4.44 2.49 -20.05
#